data_AF-A0A2H0RK08-F1
#
_entry.id   AF-A0A2H0RK08-F1
#
_cell.length_a   1.000
_cell.length_b   1.000
_cell.length_c   1.000
_cell.angle_alpha   90.00
_cell.angle_beta   90.00
_cell.angle_gamma   90.00
#
_symmetry.space_group_name_H-M   'P 1'
#
loop_
_entity.id
_entity.type
_entity.pdbx_description
1 polymer ?
#
loop_
_entity_poly.entity_id
_entity_poly.type
_entity_poly.pdbx_seq_one_letter_code
_entity_poly.pdbx_strand_id
1 'polypeptide(L)'
;MQIIDIFEETFTALLSNKVRSALTMLGIIIGIGSVIAMISLGQGASGSITSSIQGLGSNLLTVIPGSIQPGQGQVSSGRGSAQTLKNEDVEVIEKVPGVVYVSPELSRRFQIVAPTGNNTNSNITGVIEDYAPARSVTVAQGSFITDANVRSLAKVAVLGPTIASDLFGESDPIGKSIRINSVNFKVIGILESKGGGGFGGSPDDTVYVSLPVMQMVLAGVDYLSTIAISVLNEEMMPQVEEEVTATLLQKHRVDAENADFSIISQEEILETLDQITGILTIFLASVAGISLLVGGIGIMNMMLTTVTERTREIGLRKAIGATKRDISLQFLAESILLTFVGGVIGVMLGWLLSFVISIFAGIDASVSLGSVSLAFGVSAAIGIIFGYYPARRAASLNPIQALRYE
;
A
#
# COMPACT_ATOMS: atom_id res chain seq x y z
N MET A 1 -48.81 -6.87 -14.10
CA MET A 1 -47.63 -7.24 -14.91
C MET A 1 -46.82 -8.24 -14.13
N GLN A 2 -46.43 -9.36 -14.73
CA GLN A 2 -45.48 -10.28 -14.08
C GLN A 2 -44.07 -9.68 -14.16
N ILE A 3 -43.19 -10.01 -13.20
CA ILE A 3 -41.82 -9.48 -13.12
C ILE A 3 -41.00 -9.80 -14.40
N ILE A 4 -41.33 -10.92 -15.05
CA ILE A 4 -40.71 -11.39 -16.29
C ILE A 4 -41.03 -10.45 -17.46
N ASP A 5 -42.29 -10.01 -17.58
CA ASP A 5 -42.72 -9.06 -18.63
C ASP A 5 -41.95 -7.74 -18.52
N ILE A 6 -41.69 -7.28 -17.29
CA ILE A 6 -40.95 -6.04 -17.02
C ILE A 6 -39.51 -6.18 -17.51
N PHE A 7 -38.87 -7.32 -17.29
CA PHE A 7 -37.49 -7.56 -17.71
C PHE A 7 -37.33 -7.61 -19.24
N GLU A 8 -38.20 -8.36 -19.94
CA GLU A 8 -38.16 -8.45 -21.41
C GLU A 8 -38.42 -7.09 -22.08
N GLU A 9 -39.41 -6.37 -21.57
CA GLU A 9 -39.79 -5.06 -22.11
C GLU A 9 -38.69 -4.02 -21.89
N THR A 10 -38.02 -4.06 -20.75
CA THR A 10 -36.89 -3.17 -20.43
C THR A 10 -35.69 -3.45 -21.33
N PHE A 11 -35.36 -4.72 -21.56
CA PHE A 11 -34.24 -5.10 -22.43
C PHE A 11 -34.46 -4.63 -23.87
N THR A 12 -35.70 -4.75 -24.36
CA THR A 12 -36.10 -4.31 -25.70
C THR A 12 -36.07 -2.78 -25.83
N ALA A 13 -36.51 -2.05 -24.79
CA ALA A 13 -36.46 -0.59 -24.76
C ALA A 13 -35.02 -0.05 -24.85
N LEU A 14 -34.08 -0.70 -24.16
CA LEU A 14 -32.66 -0.34 -24.17
C LEU A 14 -31.99 -0.50 -25.52
N LEU A 15 -32.41 -1.52 -26.28
CA LEU A 15 -31.90 -1.82 -27.62
C LEU A 15 -32.42 -0.86 -28.69
N SER A 16 -33.50 -0.12 -28.44
CA SER A 16 -34.07 0.83 -29.41
C SER A 16 -33.18 2.07 -29.60
N ASN A 17 -32.52 2.55 -28.53
CA ASN A 17 -31.71 3.78 -28.52
C ASN A 17 -30.26 3.52 -28.08
N LYS A 18 -29.56 2.66 -28.83
CA LYS A 18 -28.22 2.12 -28.50
C LYS A 18 -27.18 3.19 -28.15
N VAL A 19 -27.10 4.28 -28.92
CA VAL A 19 -26.09 5.33 -28.70
C VAL A 19 -26.33 6.08 -27.39
N ARG A 20 -27.59 6.42 -27.10
CA ARG A 20 -27.96 7.18 -25.88
C ARG A 20 -27.78 6.33 -24.63
N SER A 21 -28.22 5.08 -24.68
CA SER A 21 -28.03 4.11 -23.61
C SER A 21 -26.55 3.83 -23.37
N ALA A 22 -25.74 3.69 -24.43
CA ALA A 22 -24.29 3.51 -24.29
C ALA A 22 -23.62 4.74 -23.66
N LEU A 23 -23.94 5.95 -24.10
CA LEU A 23 -23.34 7.20 -23.59
C LEU A 23 -23.67 7.43 -22.11
N THR A 24 -24.87 7.09 -21.68
CA THR A 24 -25.31 7.21 -20.27
C THR A 24 -24.67 6.15 -19.38
N MET A 25 -24.61 4.91 -19.84
CA MET A 25 -23.90 3.83 -19.12
C MET A 25 -22.41 4.12 -19.01
N LEU A 26 -21.80 4.82 -19.98
CA LEU A 26 -20.37 5.13 -20.00
C LEU A 26 -19.89 5.85 -18.73
N GLY A 27 -20.65 6.83 -18.23
CA GLY A 27 -20.32 7.54 -16.99
C GLY A 27 -20.33 6.63 -15.76
N ILE A 28 -21.29 5.69 -15.69
CA ILE A 28 -21.39 4.69 -14.62
C ILE A 28 -20.25 3.68 -14.72
N ILE A 29 -19.97 3.20 -15.93
CA ILE A 29 -18.92 2.23 -16.23
C ILE A 29 -17.56 2.79 -15.81
N ILE A 30 -17.24 4.03 -16.21
CA ILE A 30 -15.98 4.69 -15.83
C ILE A 30 -15.95 4.95 -14.31
N GLY A 31 -17.06 5.43 -13.73
CA GLY A 31 -17.14 5.69 -12.30
C GLY A 31 -16.88 4.44 -11.46
N ILE A 32 -17.61 3.35 -11.73
CA ILE A 32 -17.46 2.08 -10.99
C ILE A 32 -16.13 1.41 -11.31
N GLY A 33 -15.72 1.39 -12.58
CA GLY A 33 -14.47 0.77 -12.99
C GLY A 33 -13.26 1.43 -12.35
N SER A 34 -13.24 2.76 -12.29
CA SER A 34 -12.16 3.51 -11.61
C SER A 34 -12.13 3.23 -10.10
N VAL A 35 -13.28 3.18 -9.41
CA VAL A 35 -13.34 2.81 -7.98
C VAL A 35 -12.75 1.44 -7.74
N ILE A 36 -13.22 0.44 -8.48
CA ILE A 36 -12.75 -0.94 -8.33
C ILE A 36 -11.26 -1.02 -8.60
N ALA A 37 -10.80 -0.39 -9.69
CA ALA A 37 -9.39 -0.41 -10.05
C ALA A 37 -8.51 0.18 -8.95
N MET A 38 -8.89 1.35 -8.45
CA MET A 38 -8.10 2.09 -7.46
C MET A 38 -8.12 1.44 -6.07
N ILE A 39 -9.26 0.97 -5.59
CA ILE A 39 -9.33 0.27 -4.29
C ILE A 39 -8.52 -1.02 -4.34
N SER A 40 -8.61 -1.79 -5.43
CA SER A 40 -7.89 -3.05 -5.56
C SER A 40 -6.37 -2.85 -5.64
N LEU A 41 -5.93 -1.78 -6.31
CA LEU A 41 -4.52 -1.40 -6.33
C LEU A 41 -4.04 -0.89 -4.97
N GLY A 42 -4.83 -0.07 -4.28
CA GLY A 42 -4.49 0.44 -2.95
C GLY A 42 -4.37 -0.67 -1.91
N GLN A 43 -5.32 -1.61 -1.89
CA GLN A 43 -5.28 -2.78 -1.01
C GLN A 43 -4.13 -3.72 -1.36
N GLY A 44 -3.89 -3.94 -2.66
CA GLY A 44 -2.76 -4.73 -3.13
C GLY A 44 -1.40 -4.16 -2.73
N ALA A 45 -1.21 -2.85 -2.96
CA ALA A 45 -0.02 -2.12 -2.54
C ALA A 45 0.16 -2.16 -1.02
N SER A 46 -0.91 -1.89 -0.25
CA SER A 46 -0.88 -1.95 1.21
C SER A 46 -0.49 -3.34 1.72
N GLY A 47 -1.07 -4.41 1.14
CA GLY A 47 -0.74 -5.79 1.50
C GLY A 47 0.70 -6.17 1.18
N SER A 48 1.22 -5.73 0.04
CA SER A 48 2.62 -5.94 -0.34
C SER A 48 3.60 -5.20 0.58
N ILE A 49 3.28 -3.96 0.96
CA ILE A 49 4.09 -3.20 1.92
C ILE A 49 4.00 -3.84 3.32
N THR A 50 2.81 -4.24 3.75
CA THR A 50 2.58 -4.88 5.05
C THR A 50 3.36 -6.18 5.17
N SER A 51 3.29 -7.05 4.15
CA SER A 51 4.08 -8.29 4.12
C SER A 51 5.58 -8.04 4.07
N SER A 52 6.02 -6.98 3.38
CA SER A 52 7.43 -6.57 3.37
C SER A 52 7.91 -6.12 4.77
N ILE A 53 7.05 -5.42 5.54
CA ILE A 53 7.35 -5.01 6.91
C ILE A 53 7.34 -6.21 7.86
N GLN A 54 6.30 -7.05 7.80
CA GLN A 54 6.18 -8.26 8.63
C GLN A 54 7.32 -9.26 8.37
N GLY A 55 7.84 -9.32 7.13
CA GLY A 55 9.02 -10.12 6.78
C GLY A 55 10.33 -9.69 7.46
N LEU A 56 10.36 -8.51 8.07
CA LEU A 56 11.46 -8.02 8.92
C LEU A 56 11.33 -8.50 10.38
N GLY A 57 10.18 -9.08 10.76
CA GLY A 57 9.84 -9.63 12.08
C GLY A 57 8.97 -8.67 12.91
N SER A 58 7.77 -9.08 13.34
CA SER A 58 6.76 -8.19 13.96
C SER A 58 7.13 -7.61 15.34
N ASN A 59 8.19 -8.14 15.96
CA ASN A 59 8.62 -7.84 17.32
C ASN A 59 9.92 -7.00 17.36
N LEU A 60 10.05 -6.03 16.44
CA LEU A 60 11.25 -5.21 16.29
C LEU A 60 10.99 -3.73 16.64
N LEU A 61 11.76 -3.21 17.59
CA LEU A 61 11.89 -1.78 17.85
C LEU A 61 13.17 -1.26 17.19
N THR A 62 13.09 -0.09 16.54
CA THR A 62 14.23 0.54 15.88
C THR A 62 14.51 1.89 16.51
N VAL A 63 15.67 2.04 17.13
CA VAL A 63 16.14 3.32 17.69
C VAL A 63 17.00 4.03 16.65
N ILE A 64 16.64 5.27 16.32
CA ILE A 64 17.32 6.12 15.33
C ILE A 64 17.77 7.41 16.04
N PRO A 65 18.97 7.94 15.74
CA PRO A 65 19.42 9.17 16.36
C PRO A 65 18.69 10.39 15.78
N GLY A 66 18.46 11.37 16.64
CA GLY A 66 17.69 12.59 16.40
C GLY A 66 16.22 12.45 16.79
N SER A 67 15.59 13.58 17.14
CA SER A 67 14.15 13.64 17.36
C SER A 67 13.39 13.75 16.03
N ILE A 68 12.43 12.85 15.82
CA ILE A 68 11.41 13.00 14.79
C ILE A 68 10.22 13.68 15.46
N GLN A 69 10.24 15.02 15.57
CA GLN A 69 9.11 15.74 16.17
C GLN A 69 8.09 16.12 15.10
N PRO A 70 6.84 15.64 15.17
CA PRO A 70 5.80 16.02 14.21
C PRO A 70 5.48 17.51 14.36
N GLY A 71 5.67 18.30 13.29
CA GLY A 71 5.04 19.61 13.15
C GLY A 71 5.89 20.88 13.38
N GLN A 72 7.21 20.78 13.63
CA GLN A 72 8.09 21.97 13.60
C GLN A 72 9.17 21.84 12.52
N GLY A 73 9.22 22.86 11.65
CA GLY A 73 10.20 22.98 10.57
C GLY A 73 11.61 23.25 11.09
N GLN A 74 12.25 22.24 11.67
CA GLN A 74 13.69 22.19 11.82
C GLN A 74 14.33 21.76 10.50
N VAL A 75 15.48 22.38 10.22
CA VAL A 75 16.30 22.11 9.05
C VAL A 75 16.60 20.61 9.03
N SER A 76 16.08 19.92 8.02
CA SER A 76 16.31 18.48 7.77
C SER A 76 17.79 18.23 7.50
N SER A 77 18.62 18.19 8.54
CA SER A 77 19.75 17.28 8.54
C SER A 77 19.11 15.90 8.62
N GLY A 78 19.02 15.21 7.48
CA GLY A 78 18.14 14.05 7.27
C GLY A 78 18.12 13.01 8.40
N ARG A 79 17.02 12.24 8.48
CA ARG A 79 16.86 11.14 9.46
C ARG A 79 18.17 10.35 9.62
N GLY A 80 18.66 10.22 10.85
CA GLY A 80 19.90 9.49 11.16
C GLY A 80 21.20 10.29 11.03
N SER A 81 21.15 11.62 10.87
CA SER A 81 22.35 12.49 10.81
C SER A 81 22.87 12.93 12.18
N ALA A 82 22.04 12.85 13.22
CA ALA A 82 22.50 13.03 14.59
C ALA A 82 23.44 11.88 14.97
N GLN A 83 24.50 12.20 15.72
CA GLN A 83 25.57 11.27 16.09
C GLN A 83 25.54 10.99 17.60
N THR A 84 24.34 10.76 18.12
CA THR A 84 24.05 10.71 19.56
C THR A 84 24.11 9.30 20.11
N LEU A 85 23.66 8.30 19.34
CA LEU A 85 23.72 6.89 19.73
C LEU A 85 25.15 6.35 19.68
N LYS A 86 25.55 5.63 20.73
CA LYS A 86 26.87 5.02 20.91
C LYS A 86 26.77 3.55 21.34
N ASN A 87 27.89 2.85 21.25
CA ASN A 87 27.97 1.46 21.70
C ASN A 87 27.64 1.28 23.20
N GLU A 88 27.85 2.32 24.03
CA GLU A 88 27.47 2.27 25.45
C GLU A 88 25.95 2.22 25.68
N ASP A 89 25.15 2.68 24.72
CA ASP A 89 23.69 2.66 24.82
C ASP A 89 23.15 1.24 24.65
N VAL A 90 23.85 0.42 23.88
CA VAL A 90 23.56 -1.01 23.72
C VAL A 90 23.62 -1.73 25.07
N GLU A 91 24.65 -1.46 25.88
CA GLU A 91 24.86 -2.12 27.17
C GLU A 91 23.77 -1.81 28.22
N VAL A 92 23.07 -0.67 28.08
CA VAL A 92 21.94 -0.34 28.96
C VAL A 92 20.63 -0.91 28.42
N ILE A 93 20.44 -0.93 27.10
CA ILE A 93 19.26 -1.54 26.45
C ILE A 93 19.22 -3.05 26.68
N GLU A 94 20.36 -3.75 26.61
CA GLU A 94 20.45 -5.19 26.85
C GLU A 94 19.96 -5.62 28.24
N LYS A 95 19.91 -4.69 29.21
CA LYS A 95 19.47 -4.96 30.59
C LYS A 95 17.97 -4.77 30.79
N VAL A 96 17.26 -4.25 29.79
CA VAL A 96 15.82 -4.01 29.86
C VAL A 96 15.07 -5.36 29.80
N PRO A 97 14.18 -5.66 30.77
CA PRO A 97 13.35 -6.86 30.72
C PRO A 97 12.54 -6.98 29.42
N GLY A 98 12.53 -8.18 28.82
CA GLY A 98 11.76 -8.44 27.59
C GLY A 98 12.53 -8.23 26.29
N VAL A 99 13.72 -7.60 26.35
CA VAL A 99 14.67 -7.54 25.23
C VAL A 99 15.37 -8.90 25.07
N VAL A 100 15.39 -9.43 23.85
CA VAL A 100 16.05 -10.70 23.51
C VAL A 100 17.37 -10.47 22.78
N TYR A 101 17.36 -9.62 21.76
CA TYR A 101 18.54 -9.28 20.98
C TYR A 101 18.65 -7.77 20.81
N VAL A 102 19.88 -7.24 20.91
CA VAL A 102 20.19 -5.84 20.62
C VAL A 102 21.27 -5.79 19.57
N SER A 103 20.95 -5.28 18.39
CA SER A 103 21.84 -5.20 17.25
C SER A 103 22.19 -3.75 16.94
N PRO A 104 23.35 -3.25 17.39
CA PRO A 104 23.88 -1.96 16.95
C PRO A 104 24.30 -1.99 15.48
N GLU A 105 23.98 -0.91 14.78
CA GLU A 105 24.22 -0.79 13.34
C GLU A 105 24.87 0.55 13.01
N LEU A 106 25.82 0.50 12.07
CA LEU A 106 26.35 1.69 11.40
C LEU A 106 26.25 1.48 9.89
N SER A 107 25.40 2.24 9.22
CA SER A 107 25.21 2.17 7.78
C SER A 107 25.75 3.42 7.07
N ARG A 108 26.58 3.22 6.04
CA ARG A 108 27.03 4.28 5.13
C ARG A 108 27.14 3.75 3.71
N ARG A 109 26.96 4.63 2.73
CA ARG A 109 27.17 4.30 1.31
C ARG A 109 28.65 4.35 0.96
N PHE A 110 29.10 3.29 0.29
CA PHE A 110 30.44 3.23 -0.29
C PHE A 110 30.40 2.58 -1.66
N GLN A 111 31.39 2.93 -2.49
CA GLN A 111 31.65 2.19 -3.71
C GLN A 111 32.32 0.84 -3.39
N ILE A 112 31.76 -0.22 -3.95
CA ILE A 112 32.26 -1.58 -3.88
C ILE A 112 32.80 -1.94 -5.25
N VAL A 113 34.00 -2.49 -5.31
CA VAL A 113 34.67 -2.88 -6.55
C VAL A 113 35.06 -4.35 -6.48
N ALA A 114 34.61 -5.13 -7.45
CA ALA A 114 35.01 -6.52 -7.62
C ALA A 114 36.35 -6.62 -8.37
N PRO A 115 37.11 -7.72 -8.21
CA PRO A 115 38.36 -7.96 -8.94
C PRO A 115 38.16 -8.04 -10.46
N THR A 116 36.94 -8.36 -10.90
CA THR A 116 36.51 -8.41 -12.30
C THR A 116 36.45 -7.03 -12.97
N GLY A 117 36.50 -5.94 -12.20
CA GLY A 117 36.35 -4.57 -12.68
C GLY A 117 34.95 -3.99 -12.53
N ASN A 118 33.96 -4.83 -12.21
CA ASN A 118 32.60 -4.37 -11.91
C ASN A 118 32.60 -3.55 -10.62
N ASN A 119 31.79 -2.49 -10.59
CA ASN A 119 31.59 -1.68 -9.41
C ASN A 119 30.12 -1.34 -9.20
N THR A 120 29.75 -1.15 -7.95
CA THR A 120 28.42 -0.70 -7.55
C THR A 120 28.57 0.26 -6.37
N ASN A 121 27.59 1.12 -6.15
CA ASN A 121 27.56 2.03 -5.00
C ASN A 121 26.33 1.69 -4.17
N SER A 122 26.56 1.13 -2.99
CA SER A 122 25.48 0.58 -2.17
C SER A 122 25.73 0.82 -0.68
N ASN A 123 24.74 0.52 0.14
CA ASN A 123 24.82 0.62 1.58
C ASN A 123 25.73 -0.49 2.13
N ILE A 124 26.62 -0.10 3.04
CA ILE A 124 27.42 -1.02 3.82
C ILE A 124 27.03 -0.84 5.28
N THR A 125 26.63 -1.93 5.90
CA THR A 125 26.15 -1.94 7.28
C THR A 125 27.11 -2.73 8.15
N GLY A 126 27.66 -2.05 9.15
CA GLY A 126 28.40 -2.65 10.25
C GLY A 126 27.43 -3.32 11.21
N VAL A 127 27.60 -4.62 11.45
CA VAL A 127 26.70 -5.44 12.26
C VAL A 127 27.47 -6.37 13.19
N ILE A 128 26.75 -6.97 14.14
CA ILE A 128 27.24 -8.05 15.00
C ILE A 128 26.47 -9.35 14.70
N GLU A 129 26.80 -10.44 15.41
CA GLU A 129 26.16 -11.75 15.22
C GLU A 129 24.64 -11.70 15.45
N ASP A 130 24.20 -10.93 16.45
CA ASP A 130 22.78 -10.77 16.83
C ASP A 130 21.92 -10.06 15.77
N TYR A 131 22.53 -9.46 14.74
CA TYR A 131 21.78 -8.85 13.64
C TYR A 131 20.92 -9.86 12.87
N ALA A 132 21.46 -11.05 12.61
CA ALA A 132 20.77 -12.09 11.85
C ALA A 132 19.47 -12.54 12.54
N PRO A 133 19.46 -12.95 13.82
CA PRO A 133 18.22 -13.27 14.51
C PRO A 133 17.33 -12.04 14.75
N ALA A 134 17.90 -10.86 15.04
CA ALA A 134 17.09 -9.66 15.31
C ALA A 134 16.26 -9.20 14.09
N ARG A 135 16.83 -9.25 12.87
CA ARG A 135 16.13 -8.89 11.62
C ARG A 135 15.65 -10.10 10.80
N SER A 136 15.66 -11.28 11.42
CA SER A 136 15.25 -12.55 10.83
C SER A 136 15.95 -12.86 9.49
N VAL A 137 17.21 -12.46 9.31
CA VAL A 137 17.95 -12.62 8.05
C VAL A 137 18.57 -14.01 7.96
N THR A 138 18.38 -14.68 6.82
CA THR A 138 18.90 -16.02 6.55
C THR A 138 20.03 -15.99 5.54
N VAL A 139 21.06 -16.81 5.78
CA VAL A 139 22.19 -16.98 4.85
C VAL A 139 21.85 -18.10 3.86
N ALA A 140 21.86 -17.79 2.56
CA ALA A 140 21.66 -18.76 1.49
C ALA A 140 22.88 -19.67 1.32
N GLN A 141 24.09 -19.07 1.37
CA GLN A 141 25.35 -19.77 1.14
C GLN A 141 26.45 -19.21 2.04
N GLY A 142 27.33 -20.08 2.55
CA GLY A 142 28.43 -19.70 3.42
C GLY A 142 28.00 -19.51 4.87
N SER A 143 28.54 -18.49 5.54
CA SER A 143 28.22 -18.18 6.94
C SER A 143 27.98 -16.67 7.15
N PHE A 144 27.18 -16.33 8.16
CA PHE A 144 27.05 -14.94 8.60
C PHE A 144 28.28 -14.49 9.40
N ILE A 145 28.29 -13.22 9.79
CA ILE A 145 29.30 -12.65 10.70
C ILE A 145 29.13 -13.26 12.09
N THR A 146 30.22 -13.76 12.66
CA THR A 146 30.26 -14.37 14.00
C THR A 146 30.97 -13.46 15.00
N ASP A 147 30.75 -13.66 16.31
CA ASP A 147 31.45 -12.94 17.38
C ASP A 147 32.98 -13.08 17.26
N ALA A 148 33.48 -14.24 16.80
CA ALA A 148 34.90 -14.42 16.53
C ALA A 148 35.43 -13.46 15.45
N ASN A 149 34.64 -13.17 14.41
CA ASN A 149 35.01 -12.19 13.39
C ASN A 149 35.00 -10.76 13.93
N VAL A 150 34.01 -10.44 14.75
CA VAL A 150 33.87 -9.14 15.42
C VAL A 150 35.09 -8.87 16.32
N ARG A 151 35.45 -9.83 17.19
CA ARG A 151 36.59 -9.70 18.12
C ARG A 151 37.95 -9.64 17.43
N SER A 152 38.12 -10.37 16.33
CA SER A 152 39.40 -10.42 15.59
C SER A 152 39.57 -9.29 14.59
N LEU A 153 38.60 -8.37 14.46
CA LEU A 153 38.58 -7.33 13.42
C LEU A 153 38.76 -7.91 12.01
N ALA A 154 38.17 -9.08 11.77
CA ALA A 154 38.31 -9.77 10.50
C ALA A 154 37.67 -8.95 9.37
N LYS A 155 38.43 -8.70 8.30
CA LYS A 155 37.95 -8.02 7.09
C LYS A 155 37.15 -8.98 6.21
N VAL A 156 35.98 -9.36 6.70
CA VAL A 156 35.04 -10.25 6.02
C VAL A 156 33.76 -9.50 5.64
N ALA A 157 33.11 -9.95 4.58
CA ALA A 157 31.86 -9.38 4.11
C ALA A 157 30.83 -10.47 3.79
N VAL A 158 29.56 -10.17 4.07
CA VAL A 158 28.40 -10.95 3.63
C VAL A 158 27.62 -10.09 2.64
N LEU A 159 27.23 -10.67 1.51
CA LEU A 159 26.59 -9.95 0.42
C LEU A 159 25.08 -10.19 0.37
N GLY A 160 24.31 -9.14 0.14
CA GLY A 160 22.96 -9.28 -0.38
C GLY A 160 22.96 -9.87 -1.79
N PRO A 161 21.91 -10.62 -2.18
CA PRO A 161 21.82 -11.29 -3.48
C PRO A 161 21.95 -10.35 -4.69
N THR A 162 21.40 -9.14 -4.62
CA THR A 162 21.51 -8.16 -5.73
C THR A 162 22.97 -7.73 -5.92
N ILE A 163 23.68 -7.43 -4.82
CA ILE A 163 25.11 -7.08 -4.87
C ILE A 163 25.96 -8.24 -5.38
N ALA A 164 25.65 -9.47 -4.96
CA ALA A 164 26.35 -10.65 -5.43
C ALA A 164 26.22 -10.80 -6.96
N SER A 165 25.00 -10.66 -7.49
CA SER A 165 24.72 -10.68 -8.93
C SER A 165 25.41 -9.54 -9.67
N ASP A 166 25.33 -8.30 -9.17
CA ASP A 166 25.91 -7.14 -9.86
C ASP A 166 27.44 -7.20 -9.95
N LEU A 167 28.09 -7.67 -8.89
CA LEU A 167 29.55 -7.72 -8.81
C LEU A 167 30.15 -8.95 -9.49
N PHE A 168 29.49 -10.10 -9.38
CA PHE A 168 30.05 -11.39 -9.77
C PHE A 168 29.26 -12.14 -10.84
N GLY A 169 28.07 -11.66 -11.23
CA GLY A 169 27.18 -12.33 -12.18
C GLY A 169 26.83 -13.74 -11.70
N GLU A 170 26.98 -14.71 -12.60
CA GLU A 170 26.78 -16.14 -12.32
C GLU A 170 27.97 -16.79 -11.57
N SER A 171 29.04 -16.05 -11.28
CA SER A 171 30.23 -16.63 -10.64
C SER A 171 30.11 -16.63 -9.12
N ASP A 172 30.50 -17.74 -8.47
CA ASP A 172 30.45 -17.87 -7.00
C ASP A 172 31.31 -16.77 -6.33
N PRO A 173 30.72 -15.86 -5.53
CA PRO A 173 31.46 -14.80 -4.86
C PRO A 173 32.19 -15.29 -3.60
N ILE A 174 31.85 -16.46 -3.05
CA ILE A 174 32.40 -16.94 -1.77
C ILE A 174 33.90 -17.17 -1.87
N GLY A 175 34.64 -16.68 -0.87
CA GLY A 175 36.08 -16.78 -0.78
C GLY A 175 36.85 -15.76 -1.62
N LYS A 176 36.19 -15.08 -2.57
CA LYS A 176 36.79 -13.97 -3.35
C LYS A 176 36.88 -12.71 -2.49
N SER A 177 37.72 -11.78 -2.94
CA SER A 177 37.86 -10.48 -2.29
C SER A 177 37.10 -9.40 -3.02
N ILE A 178 36.43 -8.51 -2.30
CA ILE A 178 35.87 -7.26 -2.80
C ILE A 178 36.64 -6.09 -2.18
N ARG A 179 36.71 -4.97 -2.89
CA ARG A 179 37.34 -3.76 -2.38
C ARG A 179 36.29 -2.72 -2.03
N ILE A 180 36.31 -2.28 -0.79
CA ILE A 180 35.40 -1.28 -0.22
C ILE A 180 36.27 -0.15 0.33
N ASN A 181 36.07 1.08 -0.14
CA ASN A 181 36.84 2.25 0.30
C ASN A 181 38.37 2.00 0.37
N SER A 182 38.92 1.40 -0.69
CA SER A 182 40.35 1.01 -0.79
C SER A 182 40.83 -0.10 0.16
N VAL A 183 39.93 -0.78 0.88
CA VAL A 183 40.24 -1.91 1.77
C VAL A 183 39.66 -3.20 1.19
N ASN A 184 40.44 -4.29 1.22
CA ASN A 184 40.01 -5.60 0.73
C ASN A 184 39.28 -6.38 1.83
N PHE A 185 38.11 -6.91 1.49
CA PHE A 185 37.28 -7.78 2.32
C PHE A 185 37.11 -9.12 1.63
N LYS A 186 37.15 -10.21 2.40
CA LYS A 186 36.86 -11.55 1.90
C LYS A 186 35.37 -11.85 2.04
N VAL A 187 34.71 -12.26 0.95
CA VAL A 187 33.31 -12.66 0.99
C VAL A 187 33.20 -14.03 1.67
N ILE A 188 32.37 -14.14 2.70
CA ILE A 188 32.19 -15.38 3.47
C ILE A 188 30.77 -15.95 3.39
N GLY A 189 29.81 -15.16 2.89
CA GLY A 189 28.45 -15.63 2.70
C GLY A 189 27.60 -14.72 1.82
N ILE A 190 26.44 -15.24 1.42
CA ILE A 190 25.41 -14.58 0.64
C ILE A 190 24.07 -14.80 1.35
N LEU A 191 23.27 -13.74 1.44
CA LEU A 191 21.94 -13.83 2.05
C LEU A 191 20.91 -14.44 1.10
N GLU A 192 19.85 -15.01 1.68
CA GLU A 192 18.63 -15.32 0.93
C GLU A 192 17.92 -14.01 0.54
N SER A 193 17.40 -13.96 -0.68
CA SER A 193 16.60 -12.81 -1.13
C SER A 193 15.29 -12.80 -0.36
N LYS A 194 15.03 -11.69 0.32
CA LYS A 194 13.73 -11.43 0.95
C LYS A 194 12.81 -10.60 0.08
N GLY A 195 13.35 -9.93 -0.94
CA GLY A 195 12.61 -8.94 -1.72
C GLY A 195 12.23 -7.72 -0.88
N GLY A 196 11.76 -6.67 -1.56
CA GLY A 196 11.30 -5.45 -0.92
C GLY A 196 12.41 -4.53 -0.40
N GLY A 197 12.24 -3.23 -0.60
CA GLY A 197 12.99 -2.18 0.07
C GLY A 197 12.06 -1.50 1.07
N GLY A 198 12.19 -1.85 2.36
CA GLY A 198 11.43 -1.19 3.42
C GLY A 198 12.02 0.17 3.81
N PHE A 199 11.42 0.80 4.83
CA PHE A 199 12.03 1.91 5.56
C PHE A 199 13.34 1.41 6.22
N GLY A 200 14.48 1.65 5.57
CA GLY A 200 15.80 1.15 6.00
C GLY A 200 16.70 0.66 4.86
N GLY A 201 16.15 0.53 3.63
CA GLY A 201 16.84 -0.03 2.49
C GLY A 201 16.50 -1.52 2.29
N SER A 202 16.91 -2.09 1.17
CA SER A 202 16.72 -3.51 0.91
C SER A 202 17.92 -4.30 1.46
N PRO A 203 17.70 -5.35 2.27
CA PRO A 203 18.75 -6.30 2.64
C PRO A 203 19.43 -6.92 1.42
N ASP A 204 18.72 -6.98 0.29
CA ASP A 204 19.21 -7.54 -0.97
C ASP A 204 20.27 -6.66 -1.64
N ASP A 205 20.18 -5.34 -1.45
CA ASP A 205 21.11 -4.32 -1.93
C ASP A 205 21.93 -3.73 -0.76
N THR A 206 22.50 -4.59 0.08
CA THR A 206 23.35 -4.19 1.21
C THR A 206 24.54 -5.14 1.35
N VAL A 207 25.69 -4.60 1.78
CA VAL A 207 26.85 -5.40 2.20
C VAL A 207 27.02 -5.32 3.71
N TYR A 208 27.18 -6.47 4.34
CA TYR A 208 27.36 -6.57 5.79
C TYR A 208 28.81 -6.83 6.14
N VAL A 209 29.35 -6.05 7.08
CA VAL A 209 30.70 -6.22 7.65
C VAL A 209 30.60 -6.15 9.16
N SER A 210 31.63 -6.60 9.89
CA SER A 210 31.61 -6.49 11.36
C SER A 210 31.59 -5.03 11.80
N LEU A 211 30.77 -4.69 12.80
CA LEU A 211 30.59 -3.32 13.30
C LEU A 211 31.91 -2.60 13.64
N PRO A 212 32.87 -3.21 14.37
CA PRO A 212 34.14 -2.54 14.67
C PRO A 212 34.97 -2.20 13.42
N VAL A 213 34.93 -3.05 12.39
CA VAL A 213 35.61 -2.77 11.11
C VAL A 213 34.91 -1.64 10.36
N MET A 214 33.58 -1.58 10.41
CA MET A 214 32.83 -0.45 9.85
C MET A 214 33.20 0.86 10.54
N GLN A 215 33.19 0.89 11.88
CA GLN A 215 33.49 2.06 12.70
C GLN A 215 34.95 2.52 12.55
N MET A 216 35.91 1.60 12.70
CA MET A 216 37.34 1.96 12.78
C MET A 216 38.04 2.02 11.42
N VAL A 217 37.71 1.13 10.48
CA VAL A 217 38.45 0.97 9.22
C VAL A 217 37.79 1.73 8.07
N LEU A 218 36.47 1.72 7.99
CA LEU A 218 35.74 2.33 6.88
C LEU A 218 35.29 3.76 7.17
N ALA A 219 34.66 3.99 8.32
CA ALA A 219 33.96 5.23 8.61
C ALA A 219 34.76 6.22 9.48
N GLY A 220 35.64 5.72 10.35
CA GLY A 220 36.43 6.51 11.30
C GLY A 220 35.58 7.22 12.36
N VAL A 221 34.52 6.58 12.86
CA VAL A 221 33.56 7.17 13.81
C VAL A 221 33.19 6.22 14.94
N ASP A 222 32.69 6.77 16.05
CA ASP A 222 32.30 6.04 17.28
C ASP A 222 30.78 5.99 17.52
N TYR A 223 29.98 6.57 16.63
CA TYR A 223 28.51 6.61 16.74
C TYR A 223 27.84 5.47 15.95
N LEU A 224 26.55 5.26 16.24
CA LEU A 224 25.66 4.31 15.58
C LEU A 224 24.62 5.03 14.72
N SER A 225 24.26 4.45 13.58
CA SER A 225 23.15 4.96 12.78
C SER A 225 21.80 4.45 13.26
N THR A 226 21.77 3.25 13.85
CA THR A 226 20.54 2.58 14.28
C THR A 226 20.85 1.55 15.36
N ILE A 227 19.93 1.33 16.29
CA ILE A 227 19.96 0.16 17.19
C ILE A 227 18.64 -0.60 16.98
N ALA A 228 18.75 -1.85 16.52
CA ALA A 228 17.61 -2.74 16.36
C ALA A 228 17.44 -3.59 17.62
N ILE A 229 16.22 -3.66 18.15
CA ILE A 229 15.89 -4.35 19.40
C ILE A 229 14.81 -5.37 19.11
N SER A 230 15.09 -6.65 19.31
CA SER A 230 14.11 -7.72 19.21
C SER A 230 13.49 -7.99 20.58
N VAL A 231 12.16 -7.97 20.64
CA VAL A 231 11.38 -8.17 21.85
C VAL A 231 10.81 -9.58 21.91
N LEU A 232 10.71 -10.18 23.09
CA LEU A 232 10.30 -11.57 23.24
C LEU A 232 8.91 -11.86 22.67
N ASN A 233 7.94 -11.00 22.97
CA ASN A 233 6.55 -11.12 22.54
C ASN A 233 6.03 -9.76 22.09
N GLU A 234 5.16 -9.76 21.08
CA GLU A 234 4.50 -8.55 20.56
C GLU A 234 3.71 -7.81 21.65
N GLU A 235 3.08 -8.53 22.57
CA GLU A 235 2.33 -7.96 23.70
C GLU A 235 3.20 -7.12 24.67
N MET A 236 4.50 -7.37 24.71
CA MET A 236 5.45 -6.64 25.56
C MET A 236 6.01 -5.40 24.86
N MET A 237 5.74 -5.19 23.56
CA MET A 237 6.31 -4.11 22.78
C MET A 237 6.08 -2.72 23.38
N PRO A 238 4.86 -2.33 23.82
CA PRO A 238 4.63 -1.01 24.40
C PRO A 238 5.40 -0.81 25.71
N GLN A 239 5.47 -1.86 26.54
CA GLN A 239 6.20 -1.79 27.81
C GLN A 239 7.71 -1.67 27.55
N VAL A 240 8.27 -2.47 26.65
CA VAL A 240 9.71 -2.43 26.34
C VAL A 240 10.07 -1.10 25.67
N GLU A 241 9.22 -0.55 24.80
CA GLU A 241 9.42 0.76 24.21
C GLU A 241 9.50 1.87 25.27
N GLU A 242 8.58 1.86 26.24
CA GLU A 242 8.58 2.80 27.36
C GLU A 242 9.85 2.65 28.23
N GLU A 243 10.22 1.42 28.59
CA GLU A 243 11.39 1.14 29.43
C GLU A 243 12.71 1.49 28.72
N VAL A 244 12.84 1.18 27.42
CA VAL A 244 13.99 1.57 26.60
C VAL A 244 14.07 3.09 26.49
N THR A 245 12.94 3.76 26.25
CA THR A 245 12.88 5.23 26.18
C THR A 245 13.35 5.84 27.49
N ALA A 246 12.81 5.40 28.64
CA ALA A 246 13.21 5.90 29.95
C ALA A 246 14.70 5.67 30.24
N THR A 247 15.22 4.50 29.88
CA THR A 247 16.62 4.12 30.07
C THR A 247 17.56 5.02 29.25
N LEU A 248 17.22 5.26 27.98
CA LEU A 248 18.01 6.13 27.10
C LEU A 248 17.94 7.60 27.52
N LEU A 249 16.76 8.11 27.88
CA LEU A 249 16.62 9.48 28.43
C LEU A 249 17.51 9.66 29.67
N GLN A 250 17.52 8.68 30.58
CA GLN A 250 18.36 8.71 31.77
C GLN A 250 19.86 8.67 31.42
N LYS A 251 20.27 7.78 30.50
CA LYS A 251 21.67 7.64 30.06
C LYS A 251 22.17 8.92 29.39
N HIS A 252 21.37 9.52 28.52
CA HIS A 252 21.69 10.72 27.75
C HIS A 252 21.53 12.00 28.58
N ARG A 253 20.84 11.93 29.73
CA ARG A 253 20.53 13.06 30.62
C ARG A 253 19.71 14.14 29.90
N VAL A 254 18.72 13.71 29.13
CA VAL A 254 17.80 14.57 28.40
C VAL A 254 16.37 14.29 28.84
N ASP A 255 15.54 15.33 28.85
CA ASP A 255 14.11 15.20 29.09
C ASP A 255 13.38 14.72 27.82
N ALA A 256 12.17 14.18 27.97
CA ALA A 256 11.37 13.69 26.83
C ALA A 256 11.13 14.74 25.73
N GLU A 257 11.04 16.03 26.10
CA GLU A 257 10.87 17.13 25.14
C GLU A 257 12.14 17.42 24.30
N ASN A 258 13.31 17.05 24.81
CA ASN A 258 14.61 17.27 24.17
C ASN A 258 15.30 15.94 23.82
N ALA A 259 14.52 14.87 23.64
CA ALA A 259 15.03 13.57 23.26
C ALA A 259 15.88 13.68 21.98
N ASP A 260 17.05 13.06 21.98
CA ASP A 260 18.01 13.09 20.89
C ASP A 260 18.04 11.76 20.12
N PHE A 261 17.00 10.96 20.31
CA PHE A 261 16.71 9.70 19.62
C PHE A 261 15.20 9.57 19.40
N SER A 262 14.82 8.68 18.49
CA SER A 262 13.44 8.27 18.27
C SER A 262 13.39 6.75 18.23
N ILE A 263 12.38 6.17 18.87
CA ILE A 263 12.07 4.74 18.75
C ILE A 263 10.92 4.62 17.77
N ILE A 264 11.04 3.69 16.83
CA ILE A 264 10.01 3.40 15.83
C ILE A 264 9.69 1.92 15.95
N SER A 265 8.42 1.61 16.20
CA SER A 265 7.89 0.25 16.14
C SER A 265 7.39 -0.06 14.74
N GLN A 266 7.34 -1.35 14.37
CA GLN A 266 6.73 -1.75 13.10
C GLN A 266 5.21 -1.49 13.08
N GLU A 267 4.55 -1.59 14.24
CA GLU A 267 3.12 -1.31 14.39
C GLU A 267 2.81 0.15 14.05
N GLU A 268 3.59 1.12 14.55
CA GLU A 268 3.40 2.54 14.20
C GLU A 268 3.54 2.80 12.69
N ILE A 269 4.44 2.09 12.02
CA ILE A 269 4.59 2.17 10.55
C ILE A 269 3.34 1.63 9.87
N LEU A 270 2.82 0.48 10.32
CA LEU A 270 1.60 -0.12 9.77
C LEU A 270 0.38 0.78 10.01
N GLU A 271 0.22 1.33 11.20
CA GLU A 271 -0.85 2.28 11.52
C GLU A 271 -0.79 3.54 10.65
N THR A 272 0.41 4.08 10.45
CA THR A 272 0.62 5.24 9.56
C THR A 272 0.27 4.91 8.11
N LEU A 273 0.62 3.71 7.63
CA LEU A 273 0.25 3.24 6.30
C LEU A 273 -1.26 3.03 6.16
N ASP A 274 -1.91 2.47 7.17
CA ASP A 274 -3.37 2.31 7.21
C ASP A 274 -4.07 3.67 7.21
N GLN A 275 -3.53 4.66 7.93
CA GLN A 275 -4.05 6.02 7.89
C GLN A 275 -3.90 6.66 6.51
N ILE A 276 -2.72 6.56 5.88
CA ILE A 276 -2.47 7.11 4.53
C ILE A 276 -3.36 6.43 3.49
N THR A 277 -3.43 5.09 3.50
CA THR A 277 -4.27 4.32 2.58
C THR A 277 -5.76 4.63 2.79
N GLY A 278 -6.18 4.83 4.05
CA GLY A 278 -7.53 5.29 4.40
C GLY A 278 -7.86 6.66 3.80
N ILE A 279 -6.95 7.65 3.96
CA ILE A 279 -7.13 8.99 3.38
C ILE A 279 -7.21 8.94 1.85
N LEU A 280 -6.31 8.18 1.21
CA LEU A 280 -6.33 7.99 -0.25
C LEU A 280 -7.63 7.32 -0.68
N THR A 281 -8.11 6.32 0.06
CA THR A 281 -9.39 5.65 -0.23
C THR A 281 -10.56 6.63 -0.18
N ILE A 282 -10.64 7.49 0.85
CA ILE A 282 -11.69 8.51 0.98
C ILE A 282 -11.62 9.52 -0.16
N PHE A 283 -10.42 10.01 -0.48
CA PHE A 283 -10.21 10.97 -1.56
C PHE A 283 -10.69 10.40 -2.90
N LEU A 284 -10.29 9.16 -3.21
CA LEU A 284 -10.65 8.47 -4.45
C LEU A 284 -12.14 8.12 -4.50
N ALA A 285 -12.72 7.69 -3.37
CA ALA A 285 -14.16 7.49 -3.25
C ALA A 285 -14.96 8.78 -3.50
N SER A 286 -14.42 9.94 -3.10
CA SER A 286 -15.04 11.24 -3.33
C SER A 286 -15.04 11.62 -4.81
N VAL A 287 -13.90 11.45 -5.51
CA VAL A 287 -13.78 11.68 -6.96
C VAL A 287 -14.70 10.76 -7.75
N ALA A 288 -14.77 9.49 -7.34
CA ALA A 288 -15.69 8.53 -7.92
C ALA A 288 -17.16 8.88 -7.64
N GLY A 289 -17.48 9.32 -6.43
CA GLY A 289 -18.81 9.78 -6.06
C GLY A 289 -19.28 10.94 -6.95
N ILE A 290 -18.40 11.89 -7.26
CA ILE A 290 -18.68 12.97 -8.21
C ILE A 290 -18.91 12.40 -9.63
N SER A 291 -18.07 11.47 -10.08
CA SER A 291 -18.23 10.84 -11.40
C SER A 291 -19.56 10.08 -11.53
N LEU A 292 -19.94 9.41 -10.45
CA LEU A 292 -21.20 8.69 -10.32
C LEU A 292 -22.41 9.63 -10.27
N LEU A 293 -22.31 10.79 -9.61
CA LEU A 293 -23.31 11.84 -9.66
C LEU A 293 -23.52 12.36 -11.09
N VAL A 294 -22.43 12.63 -11.82
CA VAL A 294 -22.50 13.06 -13.23
C VAL A 294 -23.16 11.98 -14.10
N GLY A 295 -22.79 10.71 -13.90
CA GLY A 295 -23.45 9.57 -14.53
C GLY A 295 -24.94 9.49 -14.19
N GLY A 296 -25.28 9.68 -12.92
CA GLY A 296 -26.66 9.70 -12.40
C GLY A 296 -27.52 10.78 -13.05
N ILE A 297 -27.00 12.01 -13.16
CA ILE A 297 -27.67 13.12 -13.87
C ILE A 297 -27.89 12.74 -15.34
N GLY A 298 -26.93 12.06 -15.97
CA GLY A 298 -27.06 11.51 -17.32
C GLY A 298 -28.24 10.55 -17.45
N ILE A 299 -28.40 9.60 -16.51
CA ILE A 299 -29.56 8.68 -16.47
C ILE A 299 -30.86 9.49 -16.34
N MET A 300 -30.91 10.43 -15.39
CA MET A 300 -32.11 11.22 -15.14
C MET A 300 -32.55 11.97 -16.40
N ASN A 301 -31.62 12.64 -17.10
CA ASN A 301 -31.91 13.37 -18.32
C ASN A 301 -32.38 12.43 -19.43
N MET A 302 -31.69 11.30 -19.62
CA MET A 302 -32.10 10.31 -20.62
C MET A 302 -33.48 9.74 -20.34
N MET A 303 -33.80 9.45 -19.08
CA MET A 303 -35.12 8.96 -18.68
C MET A 303 -36.20 10.04 -18.87
N LEU A 304 -35.92 11.31 -18.58
CA LEU A 304 -36.87 12.40 -18.86
C LEU A 304 -37.17 12.52 -20.37
N THR A 305 -36.14 12.43 -21.22
CA THR A 305 -36.33 12.44 -22.67
C THR A 305 -37.11 11.21 -23.14
N THR A 306 -36.83 10.04 -22.57
CA THR A 306 -37.57 8.79 -22.88
C THR A 306 -39.04 8.89 -22.48
N VAL A 307 -39.35 9.49 -21.33
CA VAL A 307 -40.73 9.76 -20.91
C VAL A 307 -41.43 10.71 -21.89
N THR A 308 -40.73 11.74 -22.39
CA THR A 308 -41.31 12.65 -23.40
C THR A 308 -41.56 11.95 -24.74
N GLU A 309 -40.61 11.15 -25.21
CA GLU A 309 -40.74 10.38 -26.47
C GLU A 309 -41.86 9.33 -26.39
N ARG A 310 -42.05 8.70 -25.21
CA ARG A 310 -43.07 7.67 -24.97
C ARG A 310 -44.36 8.22 -24.35
N THR A 311 -44.59 9.55 -24.38
CA THR A 311 -45.75 10.19 -23.73
C THR A 311 -47.08 9.57 -24.20
N ARG A 312 -47.25 9.40 -25.51
CA ARG A 312 -48.47 8.85 -26.12
C ARG A 312 -48.72 7.39 -25.72
N GLU A 313 -47.65 6.59 -25.67
CA GLU A 313 -47.69 5.19 -25.24
C GLU A 313 -48.11 5.06 -23.77
N ILE A 314 -47.54 5.89 -22.88
CA ILE A 314 -47.89 5.94 -21.46
C ILE A 314 -49.37 6.33 -21.28
N GLY A 315 -49.84 7.30 -22.07
CA GLY A 315 -51.24 7.74 -22.09
C GLY A 315 -52.20 6.59 -22.47
N LEU A 316 -51.83 5.81 -23.48
CA LEU A 316 -52.61 4.67 -23.94
C LEU A 316 -52.68 3.55 -22.89
N ARG A 317 -51.56 3.21 -22.23
CA ARG A 317 -51.51 2.22 -21.13
C ARG A 317 -52.43 2.62 -19.97
N LYS A 318 -52.40 3.90 -19.58
CA LYS A 318 -53.26 4.43 -18.52
C LYS A 318 -54.73 4.44 -18.91
N ALA A 319 -55.06 4.73 -20.17
CA ALA A 319 -56.43 4.69 -20.68
C ALA A 319 -57.02 3.27 -20.64
N ILE A 320 -56.18 2.24 -20.79
CA ILE A 320 -56.57 0.82 -20.73
C ILE A 320 -56.56 0.28 -19.27
N GLY A 321 -56.15 1.10 -18.29
CA GLY A 321 -56.29 0.78 -16.87
C GLY A 321 -54.99 0.58 -16.08
N ALA A 322 -53.81 0.85 -16.67
CA ALA A 322 -52.55 0.78 -15.92
C ALA A 322 -52.52 1.81 -14.77
N THR A 323 -52.15 1.36 -13.57
CA THR A 323 -52.11 2.25 -12.40
C THR A 323 -50.87 3.15 -12.43
N LYS A 324 -50.89 4.25 -11.65
CA LYS A 324 -49.71 5.11 -11.48
C LYS A 324 -48.50 4.32 -10.94
N ARG A 325 -48.75 3.30 -10.11
CA ARG A 325 -47.69 2.45 -9.55
C ARG A 325 -47.07 1.57 -10.63
N ASP A 326 -47.87 1.00 -11.52
CA ASP A 326 -47.36 0.14 -12.62
C ASP A 326 -46.40 0.92 -13.52
N ILE A 327 -46.81 2.12 -13.94
CA ILE A 327 -45.97 3.00 -14.77
C ILE A 327 -44.69 3.41 -14.01
N SER A 328 -44.82 3.78 -12.73
CA SER A 328 -43.64 4.18 -11.94
C SER A 328 -42.67 3.03 -11.73
N LEU A 329 -43.15 1.80 -11.46
CA LEU A 329 -42.32 0.63 -11.27
C LEU A 329 -41.60 0.24 -12.56
N GLN A 330 -42.27 0.37 -13.71
CA GLN A 330 -41.65 0.11 -15.00
C GLN A 330 -40.45 1.01 -15.27
N PHE A 331 -40.62 2.33 -15.21
CA PHE A 331 -39.52 3.27 -15.48
C PHE A 331 -38.42 3.22 -14.42
N LEU A 332 -38.78 2.92 -13.17
CA LEU A 332 -37.78 2.71 -12.11
C LEU A 332 -36.97 1.44 -12.35
N ALA A 333 -37.62 0.33 -12.73
CA ALA A 333 -36.95 -0.91 -13.10
C ALA A 333 -36.03 -0.72 -14.31
N GLU A 334 -36.42 0.10 -15.29
CA GLU A 334 -35.58 0.46 -16.43
C GLU A 334 -34.32 1.20 -16.02
N SER A 335 -34.44 2.16 -15.10
CA SER A 335 -33.29 2.89 -14.55
C SER A 335 -32.37 1.97 -13.75
N ILE A 336 -32.92 1.09 -12.91
CA ILE A 336 -32.13 0.14 -12.11
C ILE A 336 -31.44 -0.89 -13.00
N LEU A 337 -32.09 -1.39 -14.05
CA LEU A 337 -31.48 -2.34 -14.97
C LEU A 337 -30.30 -1.71 -15.72
N LEU A 338 -30.47 -0.45 -16.16
CA LEU A 338 -29.41 0.34 -16.77
C LEU A 338 -28.18 0.48 -15.87
N THR A 339 -28.39 0.88 -14.61
CA THR A 339 -27.27 1.01 -13.67
C THR A 339 -26.68 -0.32 -13.30
N PHE A 340 -27.49 -1.36 -13.16
CA PHE A 340 -27.01 -2.71 -12.89
C PHE A 340 -26.11 -3.22 -14.02
N VAL A 341 -26.53 -3.12 -15.28
CA VAL A 341 -25.72 -3.52 -16.44
C VAL A 341 -24.45 -2.67 -16.54
N GLY A 342 -24.56 -1.35 -16.39
CA GLY A 342 -23.40 -0.46 -16.35
C GLY A 342 -22.44 -0.78 -15.20
N GLY A 343 -22.97 -1.20 -14.06
CA GLY A 343 -22.21 -1.63 -12.89
C GLY A 343 -21.48 -2.95 -13.09
N VAL A 344 -22.15 -3.96 -13.66
CA VAL A 344 -21.50 -5.23 -14.03
C VAL A 344 -20.35 -4.97 -15.00
N ILE A 345 -20.59 -4.20 -16.06
CA ILE A 345 -19.57 -3.87 -17.06
C ILE A 345 -18.44 -3.04 -16.42
N GLY A 346 -18.79 -2.08 -15.56
CA GLY A 346 -17.82 -1.28 -14.80
C GLY A 346 -16.93 -2.14 -13.90
N VAL A 347 -17.51 -3.08 -13.15
CA VAL A 347 -16.74 -4.03 -12.31
C VAL A 347 -15.84 -4.91 -13.16
N MET A 348 -16.33 -5.46 -14.27
CA MET A 348 -15.51 -6.27 -15.18
C MET A 348 -14.34 -5.48 -15.77
N LEU A 349 -14.60 -4.24 -16.22
CA LEU A 349 -13.55 -3.36 -16.75
C LEU A 349 -12.57 -2.92 -15.67
N GLY A 350 -13.04 -2.61 -14.46
CA GLY A 350 -12.21 -2.27 -13.31
C GLY A 350 -11.28 -3.43 -12.93
N TRP A 351 -11.81 -4.66 -12.89
CA TRP A 351 -11.02 -5.86 -12.64
C TRP A 351 -9.98 -6.10 -13.73
N LEU A 352 -10.37 -5.96 -15.00
CA LEU A 352 -9.45 -6.11 -16.13
C LEU A 352 -8.34 -5.04 -16.10
N LEU A 353 -8.69 -3.79 -15.78
CA LEU A 353 -7.72 -2.71 -15.60
C LEU A 353 -6.77 -3.01 -14.44
N SER A 354 -7.27 -3.46 -13.28
CA SER A 354 -6.43 -3.88 -12.16
C SER A 354 -5.45 -4.98 -12.55
N PHE A 355 -5.90 -5.99 -13.29
CA PHE A 355 -5.07 -7.10 -13.75
C PHE A 355 -4.00 -6.66 -14.76
N VAL A 356 -4.35 -5.76 -15.68
CA VAL A 356 -3.36 -5.20 -16.61
C VAL A 356 -2.32 -4.39 -15.85
N ILE A 357 -2.75 -3.55 -14.91
CA ILE A 357 -1.85 -2.72 -14.11
C ILE A 357 -0.96 -3.58 -13.21
N SER A 358 -1.46 -4.68 -12.63
CA SER A 358 -0.64 -5.56 -11.79
C SER A 358 0.54 -6.16 -12.55
N ILE A 359 0.34 -6.52 -13.83
CA ILE A 359 1.42 -7.05 -14.68
C ILE A 359 2.49 -5.99 -14.96
N PHE A 360 2.09 -4.76 -15.27
CA PHE A 360 3.04 -3.70 -15.64
C PHE A 360 3.70 -3.03 -14.43
N ALA A 361 2.98 -2.91 -13.31
CA ALA A 361 3.43 -2.20 -12.12
C ALA A 361 4.09 -3.12 -11.07
N GLY A 362 3.97 -4.45 -11.21
CA GLY A 362 4.51 -5.40 -10.22
C GLY A 362 3.81 -5.35 -8.86
N ILE A 363 2.58 -4.83 -8.81
CA ILE A 363 1.76 -4.75 -7.59
C ILE A 363 0.66 -5.80 -7.68
N ASP A 364 0.59 -6.70 -6.70
CA ASP A 364 -0.47 -7.70 -6.61
C ASP A 364 -1.82 -7.04 -6.33
N ALA A 365 -2.60 -6.79 -7.38
CA ALA A 365 -3.92 -6.19 -7.23
C ALA A 365 -4.89 -7.19 -6.58
N SER A 366 -5.36 -6.90 -5.37
CA SER A 366 -6.33 -7.72 -4.67
C SER A 366 -7.74 -7.15 -4.85
N VAL A 367 -8.59 -7.80 -5.64
CA VAL A 367 -10.01 -7.41 -5.72
C VAL A 367 -10.77 -8.03 -4.55
N SER A 368 -11.13 -7.22 -3.56
CA SER A 368 -11.93 -7.70 -2.43
C SER A 368 -13.41 -7.86 -2.81
N LEU A 369 -14.06 -8.88 -2.26
CA LEU A 369 -15.51 -9.10 -2.39
C LEU A 369 -16.32 -7.92 -1.82
N GLY A 370 -15.75 -7.22 -0.83
CA GLY A 370 -16.32 -6.01 -0.24
C GLY A 370 -16.40 -4.86 -1.23
N SER A 371 -15.35 -4.62 -2.01
CA SER A 371 -15.32 -3.58 -3.04
C SER A 371 -16.38 -3.82 -4.13
N VAL A 372 -16.54 -5.09 -4.54
CA VAL A 372 -17.56 -5.48 -5.51
C VAL A 372 -18.97 -5.27 -4.96
N SER A 373 -19.22 -5.69 -3.73
CA SER A 373 -20.52 -5.51 -3.06
C SER A 373 -20.88 -4.03 -2.89
N LEU A 374 -19.91 -3.20 -2.53
CA LEU A 374 -20.07 -1.75 -2.40
C LEU A 374 -20.38 -1.12 -3.77
N ALA A 375 -19.68 -1.50 -4.83
CA ALA A 375 -19.95 -1.02 -6.19
C ALA A 375 -21.38 -1.35 -6.65
N PHE A 376 -21.85 -2.57 -6.42
CA PHE A 376 -23.24 -2.95 -6.74
C PHE A 376 -24.25 -2.18 -5.91
N GLY A 377 -24.01 -2.01 -4.60
CA GLY A 377 -24.87 -1.23 -3.72
C GLY A 377 -24.99 0.23 -4.16
N VAL A 378 -23.87 0.86 -4.51
CA VAL A 378 -23.82 2.24 -5.01
C VAL A 378 -24.52 2.36 -6.36
N SER A 379 -24.31 1.41 -7.28
CA SER A 379 -24.98 1.40 -8.59
C SER A 379 -26.51 1.29 -8.47
N ALA A 380 -26.99 0.43 -7.58
CA ALA A 380 -28.41 0.29 -7.30
C ALA A 380 -28.99 1.57 -6.68
N ALA A 381 -28.28 2.18 -5.72
CA ALA A 381 -28.70 3.43 -5.10
C ALA A 381 -28.83 4.57 -6.12
N ILE A 382 -27.87 4.72 -7.03
CA ILE A 382 -27.90 5.74 -8.09
C ILE A 382 -29.08 5.51 -9.03
N GLY A 383 -29.31 4.27 -9.46
CA GLY A 383 -30.44 3.92 -10.32
C GLY A 383 -31.79 4.25 -9.69
N ILE A 384 -31.93 4.02 -8.38
CA ILE A 384 -33.13 4.38 -7.62
C ILE A 384 -33.26 5.90 -7.53
N ILE A 385 -32.23 6.61 -7.05
CA ILE A 385 -32.30 8.06 -6.77
C ILE A 385 -32.60 8.85 -8.05
N PHE A 386 -31.83 8.60 -9.11
CA PHE A 386 -31.95 9.37 -10.36
C PHE A 386 -33.06 8.85 -11.28
N GLY A 387 -33.49 7.59 -11.13
CA GLY A 387 -34.64 7.02 -11.83
C GLY A 387 -36.00 7.37 -11.21
N TYR A 388 -36.03 7.69 -9.92
CA TYR A 388 -37.28 7.94 -9.19
C TYR A 388 -38.04 9.18 -9.68
N TYR A 389 -37.34 10.30 -9.90
CA TYR A 389 -38.00 11.54 -10.36
C TYR A 389 -38.65 11.38 -11.75
N PRO A 390 -37.95 10.88 -12.80
CA PRO A 390 -38.56 10.61 -14.10
C PRO A 390 -39.73 9.61 -14.02
N ALA A 391 -39.58 8.53 -13.26
CA ALA A 391 -40.62 7.53 -13.09
C ALA A 391 -41.90 8.10 -12.47
N ARG A 392 -41.75 8.95 -11.44
CA ARG A 392 -42.87 9.66 -10.82
C ARG A 392 -43.52 10.65 -11.79
N ARG A 393 -42.72 11.34 -12.62
CA ARG A 393 -43.21 12.25 -13.65
C ARG A 393 -44.05 11.51 -14.70
N ALA A 394 -43.56 10.38 -15.22
CA ALA A 394 -44.32 9.51 -16.14
C ALA A 394 -45.64 9.02 -15.52
N ALA A 395 -45.58 8.55 -14.27
CA ALA A 395 -46.74 8.11 -13.51
C ALA A 395 -47.76 9.23 -13.22
N SER A 396 -47.37 10.51 -13.31
CA SER A 396 -48.25 11.65 -13.10
C SER A 396 -48.97 12.19 -14.36
N LEU A 397 -48.56 11.76 -15.56
CA LEU A 397 -49.17 12.21 -16.83
C LEU A 397 -50.68 11.95 -16.90
N ASN A 398 -51.45 12.94 -17.35
CA ASN A 398 -52.89 12.82 -17.57
C ASN A 398 -53.15 12.08 -18.91
N PRO A 399 -53.93 10.98 -18.93
CA PRO A 399 -54.16 10.19 -20.15
C PRO A 399 -54.70 11.01 -21.32
N ILE A 400 -55.59 11.96 -21.05
CA ILE A 400 -56.23 12.79 -22.08
C ILE A 400 -55.23 13.74 -22.72
N GLN A 401 -54.35 14.35 -21.91
CA GLN A 401 -53.31 15.25 -22.41
C GLN A 401 -52.21 14.47 -23.15
N ALA A 402 -51.85 13.29 -22.64
CA ALA A 402 -50.83 12.44 -23.25
C ALA A 402 -51.22 11.92 -24.64
N LEU A 403 -52.50 11.65 -24.89
CA LEU A 403 -53.02 11.23 -26.20
C LEU A 403 -53.15 12.37 -27.21
N ARG A 404 -53.15 13.62 -26.72
CA ARG A 404 -53.24 14.85 -27.53
C ARG A 404 -51.87 15.42 -27.91
N TYR A 405 -50.80 14.83 -27.39
CA TYR A 405 -49.43 15.23 -27.67
C TYR A 405 -49.03 14.65 -29.04
N GLU A 406 -48.61 15.51 -29.97
CA GLU A 406 -48.05 15.12 -31.29
C GLU A 406 -46.57 14.77 -31.19
#